data_AF-A0A6P0VFJ2-F1
#
_entry.id   AF-A0A6P0VFJ2-F1
#
_cell.length_a   1.000
_cell.length_b   1.000
_cell.length_c   1.000
_cell.angle_alpha   90.00
_cell.angle_beta   90.00
_cell.angle_gamma   90.00
#
_symmetry.space_group_name_H-M   'P 1'
#
loop_
_entity.id
_entity.type
_entity.pdbx_description
1 polymer ?
#
loop_
_entity_poly.entity_id
_entity_poly.type
_entity_poly.pdbx_seq_one_letter_code
_entity_poly.pdbx_strand_id
1 'polypeptide(L)'
;MAAFLYEDLTQRMEKVLEPRYRTMYFENGDLIPTMVDLAPGMKEIAYEKINEFGDADLVSDAATNIPVVDISLDEDRYPIYMVASGFPLSLQEERAYNAQHYHAFNLDRFQRRMAVARKAIAQRTNKFTALGVPNLNFPGFLVNGLVATDNSAFNIYTSTYQQCLDFFVDVIESLTDNFVTDYPTDLLLPKDPHHLIVSLENSLGTISVKERLEQLYPDLMITKIKE
;
A
#
# COMPACT_ATOMS: atom_id res chain seq x y z
N MET A 1 -22.03 49.02 -21.31
CA MET A 1 -21.17 48.02 -21.99
C MET A 1 -19.86 47.71 -21.27
N ALA A 2 -19.34 48.58 -20.39
CA ALA A 2 -18.10 48.30 -19.64
C ALA A 2 -18.27 47.34 -18.44
N ALA A 3 -19.46 47.26 -17.83
CA ALA A 3 -19.73 46.37 -16.70
C ALA A 3 -19.70 44.87 -17.08
N PHE A 4 -20.22 44.53 -18.27
CA PHE A 4 -20.23 43.16 -18.81
C PHE A 4 -18.81 42.64 -19.09
N LEU A 5 -17.92 43.53 -19.56
CA LEU A 5 -16.51 43.23 -19.80
C LEU A 5 -15.73 43.02 -18.50
N TYR A 6 -16.11 43.73 -17.43
CA TYR A 6 -15.54 43.54 -16.10
C TYR A 6 -16.00 42.21 -15.48
N GLU A 7 -17.28 41.85 -15.64
CA GLU A 7 -17.83 40.55 -15.22
C GLU A 7 -17.14 39.39 -15.95
N ASP A 8 -16.97 39.47 -17.27
CA ASP A 8 -16.26 38.46 -18.08
C ASP A 8 -14.78 38.33 -17.70
N LEU A 9 -14.10 39.43 -17.35
CA LEU A 9 -12.71 39.40 -16.88
C LEU A 9 -12.59 38.79 -15.47
N THR A 10 -13.55 39.03 -14.58
CA THR A 10 -13.59 38.37 -13.26
C THR A 10 -14.00 36.90 -13.32
N GLN A 11 -14.82 36.49 -14.29
CA GLN A 11 -15.23 35.09 -14.45
C GLN A 11 -14.11 34.19 -15.03
N ARG A 12 -13.05 34.77 -15.60
CA ARG A 12 -11.99 34.04 -16.31
C ARG A 12 -10.76 33.63 -15.52
N MET A 13 -10.83 33.57 -14.18
CA MET A 13 -9.95 32.65 -13.45
C MET A 13 -10.55 31.23 -13.51
N GLU A 14 -10.73 30.73 -14.73
CA GLU A 14 -11.47 29.51 -15.07
C GLU A 14 -10.76 28.22 -14.59
N LYS A 15 -9.50 28.32 -14.19
CA LYS A 15 -8.75 27.20 -13.64
C LYS A 15 -8.60 27.36 -12.13
N VAL A 16 -9.59 26.85 -11.39
CA VAL A 16 -9.43 26.59 -9.95
C VAL A 16 -8.25 25.63 -9.81
N LEU A 17 -7.19 26.09 -9.15
CA LEU A 17 -6.04 25.25 -8.83
C LEU A 17 -6.51 24.09 -7.96
N GLU A 18 -6.43 22.88 -8.50
CA GLU A 18 -6.75 21.69 -7.73
C GLU A 18 -5.57 21.32 -6.84
N PRO A 19 -5.79 21.05 -5.54
CA PRO A 19 -4.73 20.51 -4.71
C PRO A 19 -4.32 19.14 -5.27
N ARG A 20 -3.01 18.94 -5.44
CA ARG A 20 -2.47 17.64 -5.82
C ARG A 20 -2.52 16.72 -4.59
N TYR A 21 -3.18 15.58 -4.74
CA TYR A 21 -3.35 14.62 -3.65
C TYR A 21 -2.22 13.59 -3.65
N ARG A 22 -1.92 13.05 -2.46
CA ARG A 22 -0.94 11.98 -2.26
C ARG A 22 -1.36 10.70 -3.00
N THR A 23 -0.36 9.91 -3.39
CA THR A 23 -0.56 8.57 -3.93
C THR A 23 -0.91 7.59 -2.81
N MET A 24 -1.86 6.68 -3.06
CA MET A 24 -2.36 5.71 -2.07
C MET A 24 -1.83 4.33 -2.38
N TYR A 25 -0.65 4.01 -1.84
CA TYR A 25 0.08 2.77 -2.18
C TYR A 25 -0.63 1.48 -1.71
N PHE A 26 -1.48 1.54 -0.68
CA PHE A 26 -2.17 0.37 -0.15
C PHE A 26 -3.58 0.15 -0.75
N GLU A 27 -4.11 1.10 -1.52
CA GLU A 27 -5.44 0.97 -2.16
C GLU A 27 -5.34 0.53 -3.62
N ASN A 28 -4.30 0.96 -4.34
CA ASN A 28 -4.14 0.69 -5.78
C ASN A 28 -3.79 -0.77 -6.12
N GLY A 29 -3.46 -1.59 -5.14
CA GLY A 29 -2.97 -2.95 -5.37
C GLY A 29 -1.47 -3.05 -5.65
N ASP A 30 -0.74 -1.93 -5.61
CA ASP A 30 0.71 -1.90 -5.90
C ASP A 30 1.52 -2.69 -4.86
N LEU A 31 1.15 -2.61 -3.58
CA LEU A 31 1.86 -3.28 -2.48
C LEU A 31 1.18 -4.54 -1.96
N ILE A 32 -0.14 -4.57 -2.04
CA ILE A 32 -0.96 -5.67 -1.52
C ILE A 32 -1.92 -6.04 -2.65
N PRO A 33 -1.90 -7.28 -3.15
CA PRO A 33 -2.75 -7.68 -4.26
C PRO A 33 -4.22 -7.49 -3.88
N THR A 34 -5.00 -6.91 -4.80
CA THR A 34 -6.44 -6.74 -4.62
C THR A 34 -7.18 -7.87 -5.33
N MET A 35 -8.25 -8.37 -4.70
CA MET A 35 -9.13 -9.39 -5.27
C MET A 35 -10.43 -8.72 -5.71
N VAL A 36 -10.76 -8.83 -7.00
CA VAL A 36 -11.93 -8.15 -7.60
C VAL A 36 -13.19 -9.02 -7.54
N ASP A 37 -13.05 -10.33 -7.32
CA ASP A 37 -14.10 -11.33 -7.55
C ASP A 37 -15.01 -11.63 -6.35
N LEU A 38 -15.03 -10.75 -5.34
CA LEU A 38 -15.90 -10.92 -4.19
C LEU A 38 -17.35 -10.54 -4.52
N ALA A 39 -18.26 -11.51 -4.40
CA ALA A 39 -19.68 -11.27 -4.60
C ALA A 39 -20.23 -10.29 -3.53
N PRO A 40 -21.08 -9.34 -3.91
CA PRO A 40 -21.68 -8.40 -2.97
C PRO A 40 -22.55 -9.16 -1.95
N GLY A 41 -22.29 -8.93 -0.65
CA GLY A 41 -23.02 -9.56 0.45
C GLY A 41 -22.28 -10.71 1.15
N MET A 42 -21.10 -11.10 0.65
CA MET A 42 -20.20 -12.02 1.37
C MET A 42 -19.72 -11.37 2.67
N LYS A 43 -19.72 -12.16 3.75
CA LYS A 43 -19.33 -11.70 5.10
C LYS A 43 -17.92 -12.12 5.49
N GLU A 44 -17.46 -13.26 4.98
CA GLU A 44 -16.17 -13.86 5.32
C GLU A 44 -15.60 -14.63 4.12
N ILE A 45 -14.28 -14.71 4.07
CA ILE A 45 -13.50 -15.59 3.18
C ILE A 45 -12.89 -16.66 4.07
N ALA A 46 -13.13 -17.94 3.74
CA ALA A 46 -12.49 -19.07 4.41
C ALA A 46 -11.41 -19.65 3.48
N TYR A 47 -10.21 -19.87 4.01
CA TYR A 47 -9.13 -20.59 3.34
C TYR A 47 -8.84 -21.87 4.12
N GLU A 48 -8.88 -23.00 3.43
CA GLU A 48 -8.46 -24.28 3.99
C GLU A 48 -6.95 -24.45 3.76
N LYS A 49 -6.18 -24.60 4.84
CA LYS A 49 -4.76 -24.90 4.79
C LYS A 49 -4.56 -26.37 5.07
N ILE A 50 -3.98 -27.07 4.10
CA ILE A 50 -3.56 -28.46 4.27
C ILE A 50 -2.12 -28.44 4.79
N ASN A 51 -1.91 -28.87 6.03
CA ASN A 51 -0.57 -29.08 6.57
C ASN A 51 -0.26 -30.58 6.47
N GLU A 52 0.63 -30.92 5.54
CA GLU A 52 1.16 -32.28 5.38
C GLU A 52 2.38 -32.44 6.29
N PHE A 53 2.28 -33.30 7.29
CA PHE A 53 3.40 -33.66 8.15
C PHE A 53 3.86 -35.07 7.81
N GLY A 54 5.07 -35.17 7.25
CA GLY A 54 5.70 -36.45 6.94
C GLY A 54 7.14 -36.43 7.41
N ASP A 55 7.52 -37.40 8.24
CA ASP A 55 8.90 -37.63 8.63
C ASP A 55 9.48 -38.74 7.75
N ALA A 56 10.70 -38.56 7.24
CA ALA A 56 11.34 -39.49 6.33
C ALA A 56 12.64 -40.00 6.95
N ASP A 57 12.62 -41.23 7.46
CA ASP A 57 13.77 -41.84 8.10
C ASP A 57 14.53 -42.79 7.14
N LEU A 58 15.85 -42.89 7.31
CA LEU A 58 16.73 -43.78 6.55
C LEU A 58 16.62 -45.20 7.10
N VAL A 59 15.72 -45.99 6.50
CA VAL A 59 15.42 -47.36 6.93
C VAL A 59 16.47 -48.36 6.41
N SER A 60 17.07 -49.12 7.33
CA SER A 60 17.88 -50.32 7.06
C SER A 60 16.98 -51.57 6.92
N ASP A 61 17.46 -52.62 6.26
CA ASP A 61 16.74 -53.86 5.84
C ASP A 61 15.99 -54.63 6.97
N ALA A 62 16.16 -54.25 8.24
CA ALA A 62 15.47 -54.84 9.39
C ALA A 62 14.66 -53.84 10.25
N ALA A 63 14.42 -52.60 9.79
CA ALA A 63 13.64 -51.65 10.57
C ALA A 63 12.14 -52.00 10.54
N THR A 64 11.53 -52.09 11.73
CA THR A 64 10.14 -52.54 11.92
C THR A 64 9.14 -51.38 12.01
N ASN A 65 9.62 -50.14 12.10
CA ASN A 65 8.77 -48.94 12.20
C ASN A 65 8.98 -48.07 10.97
N ILE A 66 7.96 -48.01 10.11
CA ILE A 66 7.90 -47.10 8.96
C ILE A 66 7.12 -45.86 9.42
N PRO A 67 7.66 -44.65 9.29
CA PRO A 67 6.91 -43.44 9.61
C PRO A 67 5.72 -43.29 8.67
N VAL A 68 4.55 -42.99 9.24
CA VAL A 68 3.31 -42.76 8.49
C VAL A 68 3.12 -41.26 8.32
N VAL A 69 2.83 -40.83 7.09
CA VAL A 69 2.48 -39.45 6.75
C VAL A 69 0.99 -39.24 7.03
N ASP A 70 0.64 -38.19 7.76
CA ASP A 70 -0.75 -37.81 8.02
C ASP A 70 -1.00 -36.38 7.52
N ILE A 71 -2.25 -36.11 7.17
CA ILE A 71 -2.68 -34.84 6.56
C ILE A 71 -3.66 -34.18 7.52
N SER A 72 -3.30 -33.01 8.04
CA SER A 72 -4.17 -32.20 8.86
C SER A 72 -4.73 -31.03 8.06
N LEU A 73 -6.03 -30.74 8.24
CA LEU A 73 -6.72 -29.65 7.56
C LEU A 73 -7.11 -28.60 8.60
N ASP A 74 -6.67 -27.37 8.40
CA ASP A 74 -6.97 -26.21 9.23
C ASP A 74 -7.74 -25.17 8.41
N GLU A 75 -8.63 -24.40 9.04
CA GLU A 75 -9.49 -23.42 8.35
C GLU A 75 -9.29 -22.01 8.93
N ASP A 76 -8.72 -21.11 8.12
CA ASP A 76 -8.56 -19.70 8.47
C ASP A 76 -9.70 -18.86 7.90
N ARG A 77 -10.36 -18.06 8.76
CA ARG A 77 -11.49 -17.20 8.37
C ARG A 77 -11.16 -15.72 8.47
N TYR A 78 -11.42 -14.99 7.38
CA TYR A 78 -11.17 -13.55 7.27
C TYR A 78 -12.47 -12.76 7.07
N PRO A 79 -12.85 -11.85 7.98
CA PRO A 79 -14.06 -11.04 7.84
C PRO A 79 -13.91 -9.94 6.78
N ILE A 80 -14.99 -9.65 6.05
CA ILE A 80 -15.04 -8.60 5.01
C ILE A 80 -15.73 -7.36 5.56
N TYR A 81 -15.13 -6.19 5.38
CA TYR A 81 -15.68 -4.90 5.78
C TYR A 81 -15.91 -3.96 4.59
N MET A 82 -17.00 -3.21 4.63
CA MET A 82 -17.34 -2.20 3.61
C MET A 82 -17.12 -0.79 4.15
N VAL A 83 -16.39 0.04 3.39
CA VAL A 83 -16.21 1.47 3.68
C VAL A 83 -17.21 2.26 2.83
N ALA A 84 -18.05 3.06 3.48
CA ALA A 84 -19.03 3.91 2.82
C ALA A 84 -18.82 5.39 3.13
N SER A 85 -19.03 6.24 2.13
CA SER A 85 -19.07 7.70 2.28
C SER A 85 -20.21 8.25 1.43
N GLY A 86 -21.00 9.16 2.00
CA GLY A 86 -22.08 9.86 1.32
C GLY A 86 -21.88 11.37 1.36
N PHE A 87 -22.62 12.09 0.53
CA PHE A 87 -22.73 13.54 0.60
C PHE A 87 -24.21 13.93 0.48
N PRO A 88 -24.66 14.95 1.22
CA PRO A 88 -26.04 15.42 1.14
C PRO A 88 -26.26 16.24 -0.14
N LEU A 89 -27.48 16.18 -0.65
CA LEU A 89 -28.00 17.05 -1.71
C LEU A 89 -29.28 17.73 -1.21
N SER A 90 -29.36 19.05 -1.36
CA SER A 90 -30.60 19.78 -1.03
C SER A 90 -31.65 19.59 -2.13
N LEU A 91 -32.94 19.56 -1.77
CA LEU A 91 -34.08 19.54 -2.71
C LEU A 91 -34.03 20.67 -3.74
N GLN A 92 -33.51 21.85 -3.36
CA GLN A 92 -33.35 22.97 -4.29
C GLN A 92 -32.18 22.73 -5.26
N GLU A 93 -31.08 22.15 -4.78
CA GLU A 93 -29.94 21.75 -5.61
C GLU A 93 -30.33 20.62 -6.58
N GLU A 94 -31.14 19.67 -6.13
CA GLU A 94 -31.67 18.57 -6.95
C GLU A 94 -32.62 19.05 -8.04
N ARG A 95 -33.55 19.96 -7.70
CA ARG A 95 -34.42 20.61 -8.69
C ARG A 95 -33.62 21.44 -9.68
N ALA A 96 -32.61 22.17 -9.21
CA ALA A 96 -31.71 22.91 -10.09
C ALA A 96 -30.91 21.97 -11.00
N TYR A 97 -30.41 20.85 -10.48
CA TYR A 97 -29.70 19.83 -11.26
C TYR A 97 -30.60 19.22 -12.34
N ASN A 98 -31.83 18.83 -11.99
CA ASN A 98 -32.79 18.24 -12.92
C ASN A 98 -33.29 19.27 -13.96
N ALA A 99 -33.54 20.51 -13.56
CA ALA A 99 -33.96 21.60 -14.45
C ALA A 99 -32.83 22.11 -15.35
N GLN A 100 -31.57 22.02 -14.92
CA GLN A 100 -30.39 22.50 -15.63
C GLN A 100 -29.62 21.41 -16.37
N HIS A 101 -30.30 20.56 -17.13
CA HIS A 101 -29.66 19.71 -18.15
C HIS A 101 -28.81 20.51 -19.19
N TYR A 102 -28.77 21.85 -19.11
CA TYR A 102 -28.10 22.77 -20.04
C TYR A 102 -27.05 23.72 -19.42
N HIS A 103 -26.79 23.71 -18.09
CA HIS A 103 -25.79 24.61 -17.49
C HIS A 103 -24.66 23.85 -16.77
N ALA A 104 -23.47 23.89 -17.38
CA ALA A 104 -22.27 23.14 -16.99
C ALA A 104 -21.77 23.38 -15.54
N PHE A 105 -22.13 24.50 -14.91
CA PHE A 105 -21.63 24.89 -13.59
C PHE A 105 -22.17 24.03 -12.43
N ASN A 106 -23.40 23.50 -12.53
CA ASN A 106 -23.97 22.68 -11.46
C ASN A 106 -23.60 21.20 -11.58
N LEU A 107 -23.34 20.72 -12.80
CA LEU A 107 -22.74 19.39 -13.05
C LEU A 107 -21.35 19.27 -12.41
N ASP A 108 -20.54 20.33 -12.50
CA ASP A 108 -19.18 20.35 -11.92
C ASP A 108 -19.21 20.21 -10.38
N ARG A 109 -20.15 20.88 -9.68
CA ARG A 109 -20.26 20.76 -8.21
C ARG A 109 -20.65 19.36 -7.75
N PHE A 110 -21.60 18.72 -8.42
CA PHE A 110 -22.03 17.36 -8.08
C PHE A 110 -20.92 16.34 -8.36
N GLN A 111 -20.27 16.44 -9.51
CA GLN A 111 -19.12 15.60 -9.88
C GLN A 111 -17.95 15.78 -8.90
N ARG A 112 -17.66 17.01 -8.47
CA ARG A 112 -16.65 17.28 -7.44
C ARG A 112 -17.01 16.66 -6.09
N ARG A 113 -18.27 16.78 -5.63
CA ARG A 113 -18.73 16.13 -4.38
C ARG A 113 -18.59 14.60 -4.47
N MET A 114 -18.96 13.99 -5.59
CA MET A 114 -18.74 12.56 -5.83
C MET A 114 -17.25 12.19 -5.83
N ALA A 115 -16.39 12.97 -6.48
CA ALA A 115 -14.96 12.74 -6.51
C ALA A 115 -14.35 12.84 -5.10
N VAL A 116 -14.78 13.79 -4.28
CA VAL A 116 -14.36 13.92 -2.88
C VAL A 116 -14.83 12.73 -2.05
N ALA A 117 -16.07 12.26 -2.23
CA ALA A 117 -16.57 11.07 -1.52
C ALA A 117 -15.78 9.81 -1.88
N ARG A 118 -15.49 9.57 -3.18
CA ARG A 118 -14.62 8.46 -3.62
C ARG A 118 -13.22 8.56 -3.02
N LYS A 119 -12.64 9.76 -2.98
CA LYS A 119 -11.34 10.00 -2.35
C LYS A 119 -11.35 9.73 -0.85
N ALA A 120 -12.40 10.12 -0.15
CA ALA A 120 -12.53 9.87 1.29
C ALA A 120 -12.58 8.36 1.59
N ILE A 121 -13.28 7.59 0.74
CA ILE A 121 -13.30 6.13 0.80
C ILE A 121 -11.87 5.60 0.59
N ALA A 122 -11.20 5.97 -0.50
CA ALA A 122 -9.85 5.50 -0.81
C ALA A 122 -8.84 5.82 0.31
N GLN A 123 -8.89 7.03 0.88
CA GLN A 123 -8.02 7.42 2.01
C GLN A 123 -8.27 6.58 3.26
N ARG A 124 -9.53 6.27 3.55
CA ARG A 124 -9.92 5.41 4.67
C ARG A 124 -9.48 3.97 4.43
N THR A 125 -9.70 3.43 3.23
CA THR A 125 -9.24 2.10 2.83
C THR A 125 -7.73 2.00 3.00
N ASN A 126 -6.95 2.90 2.40
CA ASN A 126 -5.50 2.92 2.53
C ASN A 126 -5.03 2.99 4.01
N LYS A 127 -5.72 3.76 4.85
CA LYS A 127 -5.40 3.84 6.28
C LYS A 127 -5.71 2.53 7.02
N PHE A 128 -6.86 1.92 6.74
CA PHE A 128 -7.26 0.66 7.35
C PHE A 128 -6.35 -0.49 6.92
N THR A 129 -5.96 -0.54 5.65
CA THR A 129 -5.01 -1.55 5.17
C THR A 129 -3.63 -1.37 5.81
N ALA A 130 -3.14 -0.13 5.99
CA ALA A 130 -1.82 0.11 6.58
C ALA A 130 -1.77 -0.12 8.10
N LEU A 131 -2.68 0.48 8.87
CA LEU A 131 -2.64 0.51 10.34
C LEU A 131 -3.61 -0.48 11.00
N GLY A 132 -4.62 -0.94 10.27
CA GLY A 132 -5.67 -1.77 10.80
C GLY A 132 -6.76 -1.00 11.53
N VAL A 133 -7.73 -1.75 12.01
CA VAL A 133 -8.78 -1.28 12.91
C VAL A 133 -8.80 -2.21 14.13
N PRO A 134 -8.19 -1.81 15.27
CA PRO A 134 -8.08 -2.69 16.44
C PRO A 134 -9.44 -3.08 17.00
N ASN A 135 -10.43 -2.19 16.90
CA ASN A 135 -11.80 -2.45 17.38
C ASN A 135 -12.53 -3.55 16.60
N LEU A 136 -12.07 -3.88 15.39
CA LEU A 136 -12.66 -4.89 14.51
C LEU A 136 -11.77 -6.13 14.38
N ASN A 137 -10.71 -6.24 15.20
CA ASN A 137 -9.69 -7.29 15.06
C ASN A 137 -9.15 -7.42 13.62
N PHE A 138 -9.04 -6.29 12.92
CA PHE A 138 -8.46 -6.22 11.58
C PHE A 138 -7.04 -5.67 11.71
N PRO A 139 -6.00 -6.52 11.82
CA PRO A 139 -4.61 -6.06 11.88
C PRO A 139 -4.22 -5.46 10.51
N GLY A 140 -3.64 -4.27 10.53
CA GLY A 140 -3.08 -3.67 9.32
C GLY A 140 -1.73 -4.28 8.99
N PHE A 141 -1.27 -4.05 7.76
CA PHE A 141 0.02 -4.56 7.29
C PHE A 141 1.19 -4.23 8.23
N LEU A 142 1.23 -3.02 8.78
CA LEU A 142 2.32 -2.56 9.65
C LEU A 142 2.28 -3.13 11.08
N VAL A 143 1.15 -3.70 11.49
CA VAL A 143 0.92 -4.17 12.88
C VAL A 143 0.71 -5.69 12.93
N ASN A 144 0.61 -6.34 11.78
CA ASN A 144 0.34 -7.76 11.70
C ASN A 144 1.56 -8.56 12.17
N GLY A 145 1.38 -9.41 13.19
CA GLY A 145 2.44 -10.26 13.74
C GLY A 145 2.91 -11.39 12.80
N LEU A 146 2.19 -11.62 11.70
CA LEU A 146 2.63 -12.52 10.62
C LEU A 146 3.66 -11.87 9.70
N VAL A 147 3.80 -10.54 9.74
CA VAL A 147 4.83 -9.82 8.97
C VAL A 147 6.10 -9.80 9.80
N ALA A 148 7.19 -10.30 9.24
CA ALA A 148 8.50 -10.25 9.89
C ALA A 148 8.90 -8.79 10.13
N THR A 149 9.05 -8.40 11.40
CA THR A 149 9.52 -7.07 11.77
C THR A 149 10.93 -7.17 12.30
N ASP A 150 11.88 -6.53 11.61
CA ASP A 150 13.17 -6.21 12.21
C ASP A 150 13.08 -4.83 12.87
N ASN A 151 13.43 -4.77 14.16
CA ASN A 151 13.48 -3.53 14.95
C ASN A 151 14.92 -3.06 15.15
N SER A 152 15.74 -3.20 14.12
CA SER A 152 17.08 -2.65 14.04
C SER A 152 17.00 -1.12 13.95
N ALA A 153 17.24 -0.42 15.05
CA ALA A 153 17.29 1.04 15.07
C ALA A 153 18.59 1.54 14.42
N PHE A 154 18.50 2.01 13.17
CA PHE A 154 19.63 2.61 12.44
C PHE A 154 19.44 4.12 12.24
N ASN A 155 20.42 4.91 12.67
CA ASN A 155 20.39 6.36 12.50
C ASN A 155 21.09 6.77 11.20
N ILE A 156 20.29 6.90 10.13
CA ILE A 156 20.74 7.28 8.78
C ILE A 156 21.38 8.68 8.74
N TYR A 157 21.06 9.56 9.71
CA TYR A 157 21.54 10.95 9.69
C TYR A 157 23.02 11.11 10.09
N THR A 158 23.60 10.13 10.77
CA THR A 158 24.98 10.19 11.30
C THR A 158 25.88 9.12 10.71
N SER A 159 25.35 8.21 9.91
CA SER A 159 26.05 7.06 9.36
C SER A 159 26.86 7.41 8.11
N THR A 160 27.96 6.68 7.93
CA THR A 160 28.77 6.78 6.71
C THR A 160 28.15 5.98 5.56
N TYR A 161 28.59 6.26 4.33
CA TYR A 161 28.13 5.56 3.11
C TYR A 161 28.16 4.03 3.26
N GLN A 162 29.28 3.48 3.76
CA GLN A 162 29.45 2.03 3.91
C GLN A 162 28.51 1.45 4.97
N GLN A 163 28.37 2.11 6.12
CA GLN A 163 27.46 1.66 7.17
C GLN A 163 26.00 1.67 6.73
N CYS A 164 25.60 2.63 5.88
CA CYS A 164 24.26 2.64 5.31
C CYS A 164 24.04 1.46 4.35
N LEU A 165 25.02 1.14 3.51
CA LEU A 165 24.92 0.02 2.59
C LEU A 165 24.87 -1.31 3.32
N ASP A 166 25.79 -1.54 4.27
CA ASP A 166 25.85 -2.78 5.04
C ASP A 166 24.53 -3.02 5.78
N PHE A 167 23.92 -1.97 6.36
CA PHE A 167 22.61 -2.07 6.97
C PHE A 167 21.51 -2.55 6.01
N PHE A 168 21.42 -1.98 4.81
CA PHE A 168 20.39 -2.39 3.85
C PHE A 168 20.63 -3.79 3.30
N VAL A 169 21.89 -4.20 3.13
CA VAL A 169 22.25 -5.56 2.71
C VAL A 169 21.87 -6.56 3.79
N ASP A 170 22.23 -6.31 5.06
CA ASP A 170 21.89 -7.18 6.18
C ASP A 170 20.37 -7.37 6.32
N VAL A 171 19.59 -6.30 6.14
CA VAL A 171 18.11 -6.38 6.17
C VAL A 171 17.58 -7.25 5.02
N ILE A 172 18.10 -7.08 3.80
CA ILE A 172 17.68 -7.87 2.64
C ILE A 172 18.03 -9.36 2.81
N GLU A 173 19.24 -9.65 3.31
CA GLU A 173 19.67 -11.03 3.57
C GLU A 173 18.81 -11.68 4.66
N SER A 174 18.48 -10.94 5.73
CA SER A 174 17.60 -11.44 6.80
C SER A 174 16.19 -11.82 6.31
N LEU A 175 15.70 -11.18 5.26
CA LEU A 175 14.40 -11.49 4.65
C LEU A 175 14.47 -12.75 3.78
N THR A 176 15.61 -12.97 3.12
CA THR A 176 15.82 -14.08 2.18
C THR A 176 15.96 -15.42 2.92
N ASP A 177 16.56 -15.45 4.11
CA ASP A 177 16.74 -16.71 4.87
C ASP A 177 15.44 -17.25 5.48
N ASN A 178 14.41 -16.41 5.66
CA ASN A 178 13.14 -16.80 6.26
C ASN A 178 12.11 -17.35 5.26
N PHE A 179 12.27 -17.07 3.96
CA PHE A 179 11.38 -17.51 2.90
C PHE A 179 12.18 -18.05 1.71
N VAL A 180 12.11 -19.36 1.47
CA VAL A 180 13.07 -20.13 0.64
C VAL A 180 13.05 -19.81 -0.87
N THR A 181 12.20 -18.91 -1.40
CA THR A 181 12.13 -18.70 -2.87
C THR A 181 12.03 -17.27 -3.38
N ASP A 182 11.89 -16.25 -2.54
CA ASP A 182 11.46 -14.93 -3.03
C ASP A 182 12.48 -13.84 -2.73
N TYR A 183 12.99 -13.19 -3.78
CA TYR A 183 13.80 -11.98 -3.64
C TYR A 183 12.88 -10.77 -3.38
N PRO A 184 13.28 -9.83 -2.50
CA PRO A 184 12.48 -8.65 -2.23
C PRO A 184 12.39 -7.74 -3.47
N THR A 185 11.17 -7.44 -3.90
CA THR A 185 10.90 -6.65 -5.12
C THR A 185 10.77 -5.15 -4.86
N ASP A 186 10.24 -4.75 -3.70
CA ASP A 186 9.90 -3.35 -3.43
C ASP A 186 10.43 -2.87 -2.08
N LEU A 187 11.17 -1.76 -2.08
CA LEU A 187 11.60 -1.05 -0.87
C LEU A 187 10.89 0.30 -0.77
N LEU A 188 10.09 0.46 0.29
CA LEU A 188 9.38 1.70 0.59
C LEU A 188 10.09 2.50 1.65
N LEU A 189 10.41 3.75 1.31
CA LEU A 189 11.11 4.65 2.23
C LEU A 189 10.31 5.93 2.46
N PRO A 190 10.29 6.43 3.71
CA PRO A 190 9.88 7.80 3.99
C PRO A 190 10.72 8.82 3.22
N LYS A 191 10.19 10.03 3.04
CA LYS A 191 10.81 11.07 2.21
C LYS A 191 12.22 11.45 2.67
N ASP A 192 12.41 11.64 3.97
CA ASP A 192 13.69 12.08 4.55
C ASP A 192 14.83 11.06 4.37
N PRO A 193 14.67 9.77 4.75
CA PRO A 193 15.70 8.77 4.49
C PRO A 193 15.93 8.54 2.99
N HIS A 194 14.89 8.63 2.15
CA HIS A 194 15.08 8.55 0.70
C HIS A 194 15.98 9.67 0.17
N HIS A 195 15.79 10.92 0.61
CA HIS A 195 16.67 12.02 0.20
C HIS A 195 18.12 11.80 0.64
N LEU A 196 18.33 11.23 1.83
CA LEU A 196 19.66 10.97 2.35
C LEU A 196 20.39 9.88 1.56
N ILE A 197 19.73 8.77 1.25
CA ILE A 197 20.30 7.67 0.44
C ILE A 197 20.70 8.14 -0.97
N VAL A 198 19.95 9.10 -1.52
CA VAL A 198 20.30 9.72 -2.82
C VAL A 198 21.48 10.69 -2.67
N SER A 199 21.58 11.40 -1.56
CA SER A 199 22.66 12.39 -1.34
C SER A 199 23.96 11.81 -0.78
N LEU A 200 23.92 10.60 -0.22
CA LEU A 200 25.08 9.92 0.33
C LEU A 200 25.88 9.29 -0.80
N GLU A 201 27.05 9.87 -1.06
CA GLU A 201 28.01 9.39 -2.04
C GLU A 201 29.22 8.74 -1.35
N ASN A 202 29.87 7.82 -2.06
CA ASN A 202 31.13 7.24 -1.61
C ASN A 202 32.25 8.32 -1.57
N SER A 203 33.38 8.03 -0.93
CA SER A 203 34.55 8.93 -0.82
C SER A 203 35.13 9.40 -2.16
N LEU A 204 34.73 8.77 -3.27
CA LEU A 204 35.10 9.09 -4.65
C LEU A 204 34.03 9.92 -5.40
N GLY A 205 32.88 10.21 -4.78
CA GLY A 205 31.81 11.08 -5.33
C GLY A 205 31.15 10.56 -6.61
N THR A 206 31.24 9.26 -6.91
CA THR A 206 30.88 8.73 -8.23
C THR A 206 29.57 7.95 -8.27
N ILE A 207 29.12 7.40 -7.13
CA ILE A 207 27.94 6.52 -7.05
C ILE A 207 27.22 6.80 -5.73
N SER A 208 25.89 6.99 -5.80
CA SER A 208 25.02 7.13 -4.63
C SER A 208 24.67 5.77 -4.01
N VAL A 209 24.31 5.74 -2.73
CA VAL A 209 23.88 4.49 -2.04
C VAL A 209 22.73 3.82 -2.80
N LYS A 210 21.80 4.62 -3.33
CA LYS A 210 20.69 4.14 -4.16
C LYS A 210 21.18 3.35 -5.39
N GLU A 211 22.03 3.96 -6.20
CA GLU A 211 22.52 3.36 -7.43
C GLU A 211 23.35 2.11 -7.14
N ARG A 212 24.05 2.08 -6.00
CA ARG A 212 24.80 0.90 -5.58
C ARG A 212 23.88 -0.25 -5.18
N LEU A 213 22.77 0.02 -4.50
CA LEU A 213 21.76 -1.01 -4.16
C LEU A 213 21.07 -1.56 -5.41
N GLU A 214 20.70 -0.70 -6.36
CA GLU A 214 20.11 -1.12 -7.65
C GLU A 214 21.08 -1.95 -8.51
N GLN A 215 22.39 -1.75 -8.36
CA GLN A 215 23.40 -2.62 -9.01
C GLN A 215 23.54 -4.00 -8.36
N LEU A 216 23.37 -4.08 -7.03
CA LEU A 216 23.51 -5.32 -6.28
C LEU A 216 22.23 -6.17 -6.38
N TYR A 217 21.07 -5.52 -6.40
CA TYR A 217 19.75 -6.14 -6.51
C TYR A 217 19.00 -5.51 -7.68
N PRO A 218 19.13 -6.05 -8.90
CA PRO A 218 18.54 -5.44 -10.10
C PRO A 218 17.01 -5.45 -10.11
N ASP A 219 16.39 -6.34 -9.32
CA ASP A 219 14.93 -6.46 -9.22
C ASP A 219 14.32 -5.58 -8.12
N LEU A 220 15.15 -4.86 -7.34
CA LEU A 220 14.70 -4.06 -6.21
C LEU A 220 14.29 -2.64 -6.65
N MET A 221 12.99 -2.37 -6.60
CA MET A 221 12.42 -1.05 -6.91
C MET A 221 12.36 -0.17 -5.65
N ILE A 222 13.23 0.83 -5.58
CA ILE A 222 13.25 1.80 -4.45
C ILE A 222 12.24 2.92 -4.73
N THR A 223 11.10 2.85 -4.07
CA THR A 223 10.00 3.81 -4.25
C THR A 223 9.88 4.74 -3.05
N LYS A 224 9.89 6.05 -3.32
CA LYS A 224 9.62 7.08 -2.30
C LYS A 224 8.15 7.07 -1.89
N ILE A 225 7.87 7.16 -0.60
CA ILE A 225 6.55 7.54 -0.10
C ILE A 225 6.41 9.05 -0.29
N LYS A 226 5.54 9.47 -1.21
CA LYS A 226 5.16 10.88 -1.35
C LYS A 226 4.19 11.22 -0.22
N GLU A 227 4.64 12.01 0.75
CA GLU A 227 3.75 12.73 1.66
C GLU A 227 2.85 13.71 0.92
#